data_AF-A0ABD0L1T3-F1
#
_entry.id   AF-A0ABD0L1T3-F1
#
_cell.length_a   1.000
_cell.length_b   1.000
_cell.length_c   1.000
_cell.angle_alpha   90.00
_cell.angle_beta   90.00
_cell.angle_gamma   90.00
#
_symmetry.space_group_name_H-M   'P 1'
#
loop_
_entity.id
_entity.type
_entity.pdbx_description
1 polymer ?
#
loop_
_entity_poly.entity_id
_entity_poly.type
_entity_poly.pdbx_seq_one_letter_code
_entity_poly.pdbx_strand_id
1 'polypeptide(L)'
;MKLLLLLGLTLATLVFCKAEVGTPCTSQDQCAADECCQIVNIVVMSRRQALRPLGGPNTSGTCEKYKKEGESCSSIAVMNGYCGCQPGLNCTPIGLSTLRSRRRELPIVWYKCSPPYNDVECRDPTLLCHSLFLPFFSREYKRYRDDNQRAKCRQFRVLLQLPAADMKFLFLLCLIIAALAACEDQCADDECCQIVNIIVASRKRQFLLQPIRPYTSGTCQKYKTEGESCSSIAVMNGYCGCKSGLRCTPVDLNLVGGLARRMELPATCEAN
;
A
#
# COMPACT_ATOMS: atom_id res chain seq x y z
N MET A 1 -11.37 -33.44 -38.80
CA MET A 1 -10.05 -33.24 -38.12
C MET A 1 -9.18 -32.17 -38.77
N LYS A 2 -9.05 -32.08 -40.11
CA LYS A 2 -8.21 -31.05 -40.78
C LYS A 2 -8.64 -29.59 -40.54
N LEU A 3 -9.94 -29.33 -40.36
CA LEU A 3 -10.47 -27.98 -40.09
C LEU A 3 -10.10 -27.46 -38.68
N LEU A 4 -10.03 -28.35 -37.68
CA LEU A 4 -9.66 -28.01 -36.29
C LEU A 4 -8.17 -27.64 -36.17
N LEU A 5 -7.31 -28.30 -36.94
CA LEU A 5 -5.87 -27.96 -37.01
C LEU A 5 -5.63 -26.59 -37.63
N LEU A 6 -6.39 -26.22 -38.67
CA LEU A 6 -6.29 -24.90 -39.30
C LEU A 6 -6.79 -23.79 -38.38
N LEU A 7 -7.92 -24.00 -37.69
CA LEU A 7 -8.47 -23.05 -36.71
C LEU A 7 -7.54 -22.85 -35.50
N GLY A 8 -6.89 -23.92 -35.03
CA GLY A 8 -5.89 -23.85 -33.97
C GLY A 8 -4.63 -23.08 -34.38
N LEU A 9 -4.17 -23.25 -35.63
CA LEU A 9 -2.98 -22.56 -36.12
C LEU A 9 -3.22 -21.05 -36.34
N THR A 10 -4.42 -20.67 -36.78
CA THR A 10 -4.78 -19.25 -36.97
C THR A 10 -5.01 -18.50 -35.66
N LEU A 11 -5.48 -19.17 -34.59
CA LEU A 11 -5.57 -18.55 -33.26
C LEU A 11 -4.20 -18.36 -32.61
N ALA A 12 -3.22 -19.23 -32.91
CA ALA A 12 -1.88 -19.14 -32.35
C ALA A 12 -1.06 -17.95 -32.90
N THR A 13 -1.35 -17.48 -34.11
CA THR A 13 -0.61 -16.37 -34.74
C THR A 13 -1.07 -14.97 -34.34
N LEU A 14 -2.22 -14.83 -33.67
CA LEU A 14 -2.80 -13.52 -33.31
C LEU A 14 -2.25 -12.91 -32.02
N VAL A 15 -1.31 -13.55 -31.32
CA VAL A 15 -1.10 -13.26 -29.89
C VAL A 15 0.14 -12.41 -29.55
N PHE A 16 1.03 -12.05 -30.47
CA PHE A 16 2.26 -11.34 -30.05
C PHE A 16 2.73 -10.21 -31.00
N CYS A 17 1.88 -9.22 -31.22
CA CYS A 17 2.39 -7.88 -31.56
C CYS A 17 2.74 -7.15 -30.26
N LYS A 18 3.86 -7.52 -29.62
CA LYS A 18 4.42 -6.66 -28.57
C LYS A 18 5.16 -5.54 -29.27
N ALA A 19 4.69 -4.32 -29.06
CA ALA A 19 5.32 -3.14 -29.64
C ALA A 19 6.71 -2.93 -29.02
N GLU A 20 7.63 -2.36 -29.79
CA GLU A 20 9.01 -2.07 -29.37
C GLU A 20 9.11 -0.67 -28.76
N VAL A 21 10.07 -0.45 -27.86
CA VAL A 21 10.37 0.88 -27.29
C VAL A 21 10.32 1.99 -28.35
N GLY A 22 9.56 3.04 -28.05
CA GLY A 22 9.36 4.19 -28.94
C GLY A 22 8.09 4.11 -29.80
N THR A 23 7.38 2.98 -29.84
CA THR A 23 6.09 2.93 -30.52
C THR A 23 5.04 3.78 -29.81
N PRO A 24 4.17 4.48 -30.56
CA PRO A 24 3.08 5.23 -29.97
C PRO A 24 2.09 4.27 -29.29
N CYS A 25 1.60 4.64 -28.12
CA CYS A 25 0.66 3.86 -27.35
C CYS A 25 -0.46 4.76 -26.80
N THR A 26 -1.65 4.19 -26.63
CA THR A 26 -2.77 4.85 -25.92
C THR A 26 -3.14 4.15 -24.61
N SER A 27 -2.61 2.94 -24.41
CA SER A 27 -2.85 2.11 -23.24
C SER A 27 -1.63 1.26 -22.92
N GLN A 28 -1.53 0.84 -21.67
CA GLN A 28 -0.42 0.02 -21.15
C GLN A 28 -0.33 -1.35 -21.85
N ASP A 29 -1.46 -1.90 -22.31
CA ASP A 29 -1.54 -3.23 -22.91
C ASP A 29 -0.93 -3.30 -24.32
N GLN A 30 -0.62 -2.15 -24.94
CA GLN A 30 0.01 -2.07 -26.25
C GLN A 30 1.54 -2.21 -26.19
N CYS A 31 2.14 -2.02 -25.01
CA CYS A 31 3.58 -2.12 -24.81
C CYS A 31 3.98 -3.53 -24.36
N ALA A 32 5.29 -3.83 -24.42
CA ALA A 32 5.79 -5.09 -23.88
C ALA A 32 5.59 -5.20 -22.35
N ALA A 33 5.77 -6.41 -21.81
CA ALA A 33 5.55 -6.67 -20.37
C ALA A 33 6.59 -5.95 -19.47
N ASP A 34 7.73 -5.58 -20.01
CA ASP A 34 8.81 -4.83 -19.37
C ASP A 34 8.83 -3.34 -19.76
N GLU A 35 7.74 -2.85 -20.36
CA GLU A 35 7.58 -1.47 -20.82
C GLU A 35 6.33 -0.82 -20.23
N CYS A 36 6.29 0.50 -20.22
CA CYS A 36 5.13 1.31 -19.89
C CYS A 36 4.78 2.32 -20.95
N CYS A 37 3.49 2.64 -21.04
CA CYS A 37 3.01 3.69 -21.91
C CYS A 37 3.21 5.06 -21.25
N GLN A 38 4.25 5.79 -21.66
CA GLN A 38 4.57 7.12 -21.15
C GLN A 38 3.67 8.16 -21.80
N ILE A 39 2.58 8.51 -21.12
CA ILE A 39 1.65 9.56 -21.53
C ILE A 39 2.01 10.81 -20.73
N VAL A 40 2.89 11.65 -21.29
CA VAL A 40 3.39 12.84 -20.61
C VAL A 40 2.24 13.81 -20.37
N ASN A 41 1.82 13.91 -19.12
CA ASN A 41 0.86 14.88 -18.63
C ASN A 41 1.63 15.90 -17.79
N ILE A 42 2.06 16.98 -18.43
CA ILE A 42 2.84 18.02 -17.75
C ILE A 42 1.89 18.76 -16.80
N VAL A 43 1.83 18.30 -15.55
CA VAL A 43 1.14 19.01 -14.48
C VAL A 43 2.08 20.09 -13.96
N VAL A 44 1.95 21.30 -14.50
CA VAL A 44 2.64 22.47 -13.95
C VAL A 44 1.96 22.83 -12.64
N MET A 45 2.55 22.42 -11.51
CA MET A 45 2.11 22.82 -10.17
C MET A 45 2.50 24.28 -9.88
N SER A 46 1.96 25.23 -10.65
CA SER A 46 2.05 26.65 -10.31
C SER A 46 0.99 26.99 -9.26
N ARG A 47 1.43 27.48 -8.09
CA ARG A 47 0.55 27.91 -6.99
C ARG A 47 -0.50 28.97 -7.37
N ARG A 48 -0.36 29.62 -8.54
CA ARG A 48 -1.20 30.75 -8.95
C ARG A 48 -2.29 30.39 -9.96
N GLN A 49 -2.30 29.17 -10.48
CA GLN A 49 -3.28 28.76 -11.47
C GLN A 49 -3.89 27.45 -11.00
N ALA A 50 -5.22 27.44 -10.84
CA ALA A 50 -5.98 26.21 -10.65
C ALA A 50 -5.52 25.21 -11.72
N LEU A 51 -5.14 24.01 -11.28
CA LEU A 51 -4.58 22.91 -12.07
C LEU A 51 -5.32 22.76 -13.41
N ARG A 52 -4.89 23.50 -14.42
CA ARG A 52 -5.36 23.36 -15.79
C ARG A 52 -4.22 22.68 -16.52
N PRO A 53 -4.38 21.42 -16.96
CA PRO A 53 -3.39 20.81 -17.83
C PRO A 53 -3.17 21.74 -19.02
N LEU A 54 -1.91 22.07 -19.30
CA LEU A 54 -1.50 23.07 -20.29
C LEU A 54 -1.63 22.56 -21.75
N GLY A 55 -2.17 21.37 -21.93
CA GLY A 55 -2.67 20.83 -23.19
C GLY A 55 -3.96 20.07 -22.88
N GLY A 56 -4.78 19.82 -23.90
CA GLY A 56 -5.87 18.85 -23.76
C GLY A 56 -5.34 17.50 -23.25
N PRO A 57 -6.22 16.56 -22.87
CA PRO A 57 -5.79 15.22 -22.50
C PRO A 57 -4.98 14.64 -23.67
N ASN A 58 -3.65 14.58 -23.53
CA ASN A 58 -2.80 13.87 -24.46
C ASN A 58 -3.22 12.40 -24.34
N THR A 59 -3.92 11.88 -25.34
CA THR A 59 -4.41 10.50 -25.35
C THR A 59 -3.38 9.52 -25.88
N SER A 60 -2.29 10.02 -26.47
CA SER A 60 -1.17 9.23 -26.96
C SER A 60 0.09 9.47 -26.14
N GLY A 61 0.83 8.40 -25.92
CA GLY A 61 2.16 8.35 -25.33
C GLY A 61 3.09 7.50 -26.18
N THR A 62 4.23 7.12 -25.61
CA THR A 62 5.21 6.21 -26.23
C THR A 62 5.59 5.09 -25.27
N CYS A 63 5.78 3.88 -25.78
CA CYS A 63 6.28 2.77 -24.97
C CYS A 63 7.72 3.05 -24.56
N GLU A 64 8.00 3.08 -23.26
CA GLU A 64 9.34 3.21 -22.69
C GLU A 64 9.62 2.07 -21.71
N LYS A 65 10.89 1.72 -21.48
CA LYS A 65 11.25 0.67 -20.52
C LYS A 65 10.99 1.13 -19.09
N TYR A 66 10.51 0.21 -18.25
CA TYR A 66 10.51 0.44 -16.82
C TYR A 66 11.93 0.60 -16.27
N LYS A 67 12.06 1.35 -15.17
CA LYS A 67 13.31 1.51 -14.45
C LYS A 67 13.62 0.26 -13.62
N LYS A 68 14.84 -0.25 -13.76
CA LYS A 68 15.33 -1.44 -13.06
C LYS A 68 15.73 -1.13 -11.62
N GLU A 69 15.92 -2.17 -10.82
CA GLU A 69 16.43 -2.04 -9.46
C GLU A 69 17.76 -1.28 -9.43
N GLY A 70 17.88 -0.33 -8.51
CA GLY A 70 19.04 0.55 -8.35
C GLY A 70 19.03 1.80 -9.24
N GLU A 71 18.19 1.85 -10.28
CA GLU A 71 18.10 3.03 -11.15
C GLU A 71 17.42 4.21 -10.45
N SER A 72 17.80 5.42 -10.85
CA SER A 72 17.26 6.65 -10.28
C SER A 72 15.82 6.89 -10.71
N CYS A 73 14.95 7.14 -9.74
CA CYS A 73 13.54 7.36 -9.97
C CYS A 73 13.10 8.72 -9.40
N SER A 74 11.91 9.17 -9.79
CA SER A 74 11.31 10.40 -9.28
C SER A 74 9.81 10.18 -9.17
N SER A 75 9.26 10.26 -7.96
CA SER A 75 7.83 10.14 -7.74
C SER A 75 7.03 11.22 -8.48
N ILE A 76 7.62 12.40 -8.64
CA ILE A 76 7.03 13.52 -9.39
C ILE A 76 7.01 13.22 -10.89
N ALA A 77 8.04 12.57 -11.43
CA ALA A 77 8.05 12.17 -12.83
C ALA A 77 6.93 11.16 -13.10
N VAL A 78 6.73 10.16 -12.23
CA VAL A 78 5.64 9.18 -12.38
C VAL A 78 4.27 9.88 -12.37
N MET A 79 4.06 10.86 -11.49
CA MET A 79 2.82 11.66 -11.48
C MET A 79 2.61 12.48 -12.77
N ASN A 80 3.68 12.85 -13.46
CA ASN A 80 3.63 13.53 -14.76
C ASN A 80 3.51 12.55 -15.95
N GLY A 81 3.23 11.27 -15.67
CA GLY A 81 3.02 10.24 -16.68
C GLY A 81 4.31 9.63 -17.25
N TYR A 82 5.46 9.87 -16.62
CA TYR A 82 6.70 9.17 -16.97
C TYR A 82 6.73 7.75 -16.43
N CYS A 83 7.47 6.89 -17.13
CA CYS A 83 7.72 5.53 -16.71
C CYS A 83 8.42 5.44 -15.34
N GLY A 84 7.80 4.66 -14.43
CA GLY A 84 8.28 4.43 -13.07
C GLY A 84 9.23 3.24 -12.95
N CYS A 85 9.34 2.72 -11.73
CA CYS A 85 10.04 1.47 -11.47
C CYS A 85 9.27 0.27 -12.05
N GLN A 86 9.98 -0.82 -12.35
CA GLN A 86 9.39 -2.08 -12.80
C GLN A 86 8.35 -2.60 -11.79
N PRO A 87 7.27 -3.27 -12.24
CA PRO A 87 6.30 -3.90 -11.34
C PRO A 87 6.98 -4.75 -10.26
N GLY A 88 6.61 -4.53 -9.00
CA GLY A 88 7.26 -5.16 -7.85
C GLY A 88 8.45 -4.39 -7.26
N LEU A 89 8.77 -3.19 -7.78
CA LEU A 89 9.74 -2.27 -7.20
C LEU A 89 9.07 -0.95 -6.80
N ASN A 90 9.56 -0.33 -5.73
CA ASN A 90 9.11 0.97 -5.24
C ASN A 90 10.21 2.03 -5.39
N CYS A 91 9.79 3.27 -5.65
CA CYS A 91 10.70 4.40 -5.71
C CYS A 91 10.98 4.94 -4.30
N THR A 92 12.07 4.46 -3.69
CA THR A 92 12.44 4.78 -2.30
C THR A 92 13.49 5.89 -2.23
N PRO A 93 13.43 6.81 -1.25
CA PRO A 93 14.48 7.79 -1.05
C PRO A 93 15.78 7.06 -0.71
N ILE A 94 16.86 7.38 -1.41
CA ILE A 94 18.20 6.97 -1.01
C ILE A 94 18.44 7.70 0.30
N GLY A 95 18.47 6.97 1.41
CA GLY A 95 18.70 7.54 2.74
C GLY A 95 19.87 8.49 2.63
N LEU A 96 19.60 9.79 2.82
CA LEU A 96 20.64 10.80 2.80
C LEU A 96 21.55 10.45 3.96
N SER A 97 22.68 9.82 3.65
CA SER A 97 23.85 9.82 4.52
C SER A 97 24.00 11.27 4.92
N THR A 98 23.90 11.52 6.23
CA THR A 98 23.74 12.81 6.88
C THR A 98 24.91 13.73 6.57
N LEU A 99 24.98 14.24 5.35
CA LEU A 99 25.88 15.28 4.95
C LEU A 99 25.30 16.55 5.56
N ARG A 100 25.91 16.92 6.68
CA ARG A 100 25.61 18.08 7.52
C ARG A 100 25.87 19.37 6.73
N SER A 101 25.08 19.62 5.70
CA SER A 101 25.20 20.80 4.86
C SER A 101 24.73 22.02 5.65
N ARG A 102 25.66 22.92 5.95
CA ARG A 102 25.43 24.18 6.67
C ARG A 102 24.78 25.28 5.81
N ARG A 103 24.47 25.02 4.53
CA ARG A 103 23.82 25.98 3.64
C ARG A 103 22.33 25.67 3.50
N ARG A 104 21.51 26.72 3.46
CA ARG A 104 20.04 26.71 3.28
C ARG A 104 19.61 26.28 1.87
N GLU A 105 20.28 25.31 1.27
CA GLU A 105 19.81 24.67 0.04
C GLU A 105 18.88 23.53 0.45
N LEU A 106 17.71 23.46 -0.16
CA LEU A 106 16.76 22.38 0.08
C LEU A 106 17.46 21.05 -0.24
N PRO A 107 17.42 20.06 0.67
CA PRO A 107 18.06 18.78 0.41
C PRO A 107 17.44 18.18 -0.84
N ILE A 108 18.26 17.99 -1.88
CA ILE A 108 17.87 17.22 -3.05
C ILE A 108 17.77 15.77 -2.59
N VAL A 109 16.54 15.30 -2.38
CA VAL A 109 16.27 13.91 -2.05
C VAL A 109 16.35 13.11 -3.34
N TRP A 110 17.35 12.26 -3.44
CA TRP A 110 17.49 11.31 -4.53
C TRP A 110 16.65 10.06 -4.24
N TYR A 111 16.05 9.47 -5.26
CA TYR A 111 15.29 8.23 -5.13
C TYR A 111 15.84 7.16 -6.06
N LYS A 112 15.73 5.90 -5.64
CA LYS A 112 16.06 4.72 -6.44
C LYS A 112 14.97 3.68 -6.38
N CYS A 113 14.85 2.90 -7.45
CA CYS A 113 14.01 1.71 -7.47
C CYS A 113 14.62 0.64 -6.54
N SER A 114 13.85 0.17 -5.58
CA SER A 114 14.22 -0.91 -4.67
C SER A 114 13.02 -1.85 -4.49
N PRO A 115 13.24 -3.13 -4.16
CA PRO A 115 12.14 -4.00 -3.78
C PRO A 115 11.35 -3.39 -2.61
N PRO A 116 10.03 -3.61 -2.52
CA PRO A 116 9.27 -3.22 -1.36
C PRO A 116 9.98 -3.77 -0.12
N TYR A 117 10.20 -2.90 0.86
CA TYR A 117 10.78 -3.30 2.13
C TYR A 117 9.78 -4.27 2.76
N ASN A 118 9.99 -5.57 2.58
CA ASN A 118 9.27 -6.58 3.30
C ASN A 118 9.81 -6.52 4.72
N ASP A 119 9.28 -5.61 5.54
CA ASP A 119 9.52 -5.51 6.99
C ASP A 119 9.04 -6.76 7.77
N VAL A 120 8.79 -7.86 7.07
CA VAL A 120 8.44 -9.17 7.61
C VAL A 120 9.62 -10.12 7.44
N GLU A 121 10.82 -9.67 7.82
CA GLU A 121 11.72 -10.59 8.50
C GLU A 121 11.16 -10.70 9.91
N CYS A 122 10.15 -11.57 10.07
CA CYS A 122 9.69 -12.01 11.38
C CYS A 122 10.95 -12.36 12.17
N ARG A 123 11.23 -11.59 13.22
CA ARG A 123 11.95 -12.14 14.37
C ARG A 123 11.33 -13.49 14.64
N ASP A 124 12.16 -14.52 14.49
CA ASP A 124 11.85 -15.91 14.74
C ASP A 124 10.76 -16.07 15.83
N PRO A 125 9.51 -16.47 15.49
CA PRO A 125 8.48 -16.70 16.50
C PRO A 125 8.86 -17.85 17.47
N THR A 126 9.91 -18.61 17.15
CA THR A 126 10.51 -19.61 18.03
C THR A 126 11.13 -19.02 19.30
N LEU A 127 11.52 -17.74 19.32
CA LEU A 127 12.09 -17.10 20.51
C LEU A 127 11.06 -16.50 21.48
N LEU A 128 9.79 -16.34 21.07
CA LEU A 128 8.70 -15.85 21.93
C LEU A 128 7.81 -16.96 22.50
N CYS A 129 7.85 -18.18 21.95
CA CYS A 129 7.19 -19.35 22.56
C CYS A 129 7.98 -19.97 23.72
N HIS A 130 9.28 -19.65 23.87
CA HIS A 130 10.12 -20.27 24.92
C HIS A 130 10.04 -19.55 26.28
N SER A 131 9.39 -18.38 26.36
CA SER A 131 9.34 -17.53 27.56
C SER A 131 7.96 -17.41 28.21
N LEU A 132 6.90 -17.98 27.61
CA LEU A 132 5.54 -18.00 28.17
C LEU A 132 5.07 -19.40 28.62
N PHE A 133 5.85 -20.45 28.36
CA PHE A 133 5.67 -21.78 28.94
C PHE A 133 6.95 -22.19 29.66
N LEU A 134 7.07 -21.82 30.94
CA LEU A 134 7.77 -22.53 32.03
C LEU A 134 7.99 -21.56 33.20
N PRO A 135 7.15 -21.64 34.25
CA PRO A 135 7.72 -21.78 35.57
C PRO A 135 7.00 -22.89 36.36
N PHE A 136 6.88 -24.08 35.80
CA PHE A 136 6.48 -25.28 36.54
C PHE A 136 7.09 -26.47 35.83
N PHE A 137 8.27 -26.90 36.28
CA PHE A 137 8.95 -28.19 36.10
C PHE A 137 10.45 -27.96 36.18
N SER A 138 10.88 -27.59 37.40
CA SER A 138 12.28 -27.66 37.83
C SER A 138 12.41 -28.87 38.74
N ARG A 139 12.88 -29.97 38.16
CA ARG A 139 13.81 -30.98 38.70
C ARG A 139 13.60 -32.28 37.91
N GLU A 140 14.74 -32.86 37.51
CA GLU A 140 14.85 -34.13 36.77
C GLU A 140 14.45 -34.13 35.29
N TYR A 141 15.19 -33.41 34.44
CA TYR A 141 15.41 -33.90 33.07
C TYR A 141 16.75 -33.41 32.50
N LYS A 142 17.83 -33.67 33.25
CA LYS A 142 19.21 -33.45 32.82
C LYS A 142 19.86 -34.81 32.56
N ARG A 143 19.48 -35.46 31.46
CA ARG A 143 20.13 -36.60 30.75
C ARG A 143 19.10 -37.41 29.95
N TYR A 144 18.46 -36.84 28.92
CA TYR A 144 17.88 -37.62 27.81
C TYR A 144 17.29 -36.71 26.72
N ARG A 145 18.09 -36.18 25.79
CA ARG A 145 17.67 -35.89 24.39
C ARG A 145 18.78 -35.19 23.61
N ASP A 146 19.73 -35.97 23.12
CA ASP A 146 20.59 -35.56 21.99
C ASP A 146 20.39 -36.43 20.73
N ASP A 147 19.44 -37.38 20.70
CA ASP A 147 19.32 -38.32 19.55
C ASP A 147 17.91 -38.46 18.96
N ASN A 148 17.02 -37.46 19.04
CA ASN A 148 15.67 -37.62 18.46
C ASN A 148 15.05 -36.38 17.80
N GLN A 149 15.83 -35.71 16.95
CA GLN A 149 15.39 -34.58 16.10
C GLN A 149 15.48 -34.87 14.58
N ARG A 150 15.44 -36.14 14.15
CA ARG A 150 15.39 -36.52 12.72
C ARG A 150 14.18 -37.34 12.26
N ALA A 151 13.18 -37.59 13.12
CA ALA A 151 12.08 -38.50 12.79
C ALA A 151 10.68 -37.87 12.59
N LYS A 152 10.51 -36.54 12.68
CA LYS A 152 9.17 -35.90 12.53
C LYS A 152 8.99 -34.97 11.33
N CYS A 153 9.93 -34.94 10.38
CA CYS A 153 9.77 -34.29 9.06
C CYS A 153 9.39 -35.25 7.92
N ARG A 154 8.81 -36.43 8.21
CA ARG A 154 8.42 -37.42 7.17
C ARG A 154 6.93 -37.72 7.05
N GLN A 155 6.04 -37.02 7.76
CA GLN A 155 4.59 -37.25 7.63
C GLN A 155 3.78 -36.11 6.99
N PHE A 156 4.42 -35.02 6.55
CA PHE A 156 3.78 -33.97 5.74
C PHE A 156 4.07 -34.12 4.23
N ARG A 157 4.17 -35.37 3.73
CA ARG A 157 4.51 -35.67 2.32
C ARG A 157 3.44 -36.46 1.56
N VAL A 158 2.19 -36.47 2.00
CA VAL A 158 1.13 -37.28 1.34
C VAL A 158 -0.13 -36.50 0.95
N LEU A 159 -0.21 -35.18 1.16
CA LEU A 159 -1.41 -34.39 0.80
C LEU A 159 -1.20 -33.23 -0.17
N LEU A 160 -0.11 -33.23 -0.95
CA LEU A 160 0.13 -32.19 -1.96
C LEU A 160 0.57 -32.80 -3.29
N GLN A 161 -0.40 -33.38 -3.99
CA GLN A 161 -0.35 -33.58 -5.45
C GLN A 161 -1.40 -32.68 -6.12
N LEU A 162 -1.28 -31.37 -5.91
CA LEU A 162 -1.95 -30.36 -6.72
C LEU A 162 -0.86 -29.54 -7.43
N PRO A 163 -1.02 -29.21 -8.72
CA PRO A 163 0.03 -28.59 -9.53
C PRO A 163 0.48 -27.25 -8.92
N ALA A 164 1.79 -27.04 -8.86
CA ALA A 164 2.47 -25.95 -8.15
C ALA A 164 2.20 -24.52 -8.67
N ALA A 165 1.28 -24.35 -9.62
CA ALA A 165 0.94 -23.05 -10.20
C ALA A 165 -0.08 -22.25 -9.36
N ASP A 166 -0.91 -22.91 -8.53
CA ASP A 166 -2.01 -22.23 -7.81
C ASP A 166 -1.74 -21.98 -6.31
N MET A 167 -0.67 -22.57 -5.75
CA MET A 167 -0.35 -22.45 -4.31
C MET A 167 0.16 -21.05 -3.92
N LYS A 168 0.78 -20.31 -4.85
CA LYS A 168 1.27 -18.95 -4.57
C LYS A 168 0.13 -17.95 -4.40
N PHE A 169 -0.96 -18.13 -5.15
CA PHE A 169 -2.13 -17.25 -5.07
C PHE A 169 -2.92 -17.48 -3.78
N LEU A 170 -3.09 -18.74 -3.38
CA LEU A 170 -3.71 -19.10 -2.10
C LEU A 170 -2.90 -18.63 -0.89
N PHE A 171 -1.57 -18.72 -0.94
CA PHE A 171 -0.71 -18.23 0.15
C PHE A 171 -0.74 -16.70 0.27
N LEU A 172 -0.75 -15.98 -0.86
CA LEU A 172 -0.89 -14.53 -0.88
C LEU A 172 -2.28 -14.09 -0.38
N LEU A 173 -3.33 -14.79 -0.79
CA LEU A 173 -4.69 -14.56 -0.33
C LEU A 173 -4.83 -14.81 1.17
N CYS A 174 -4.24 -15.89 1.69
CA CYS A 174 -4.19 -16.17 3.13
C CYS A 174 -3.43 -15.10 3.91
N LEU A 175 -2.33 -14.56 3.37
CA LEU A 175 -1.59 -13.47 4.02
C LEU A 175 -2.37 -12.15 4.02
N ILE A 176 -3.09 -11.84 2.95
CA ILE A 176 -3.94 -10.64 2.86
C ILE A 176 -5.14 -10.76 3.81
N ILE A 177 -5.79 -11.92 3.86
CA ILE A 177 -6.90 -12.20 4.78
C ILE A 177 -6.40 -12.16 6.24
N ALA A 178 -5.24 -12.73 6.54
CA ALA A 178 -4.66 -12.69 7.88
C ALA A 178 -4.24 -11.26 8.30
N ALA A 179 -3.75 -10.44 7.37
CA ALA A 179 -3.41 -9.05 7.65
C ALA A 179 -4.65 -8.17 7.86
N LEU A 180 -5.75 -8.45 7.16
CA LEU A 180 -7.04 -7.79 7.39
C LEU A 180 -7.70 -8.23 8.70
N ALA A 181 -7.56 -9.51 9.08
CA ALA A 181 -8.11 -10.06 10.32
C ALA A 181 -7.32 -9.65 11.58
N ALA A 182 -6.06 -9.25 11.46
CA ALA A 182 -5.19 -9.02 12.62
C ALA A 182 -5.62 -7.85 13.54
N CYS A 183 -6.50 -6.96 13.08
CA CYS A 183 -7.02 -5.84 13.89
C CYS A 183 -8.41 -6.11 14.47
N GLU A 184 -9.26 -6.87 13.77
CA GLU A 184 -10.69 -6.97 14.11
C GLU A 184 -10.91 -7.85 15.35
N ASP A 185 -10.07 -8.86 15.57
CA ASP A 185 -10.20 -9.80 16.69
C ASP A 185 -9.59 -9.30 18.02
N GLN A 186 -8.91 -8.15 18.03
CA GLN A 186 -8.19 -7.64 19.23
C GLN A 186 -8.90 -6.51 19.97
N CYS A 187 -9.90 -5.87 19.36
CA CYS A 187 -10.64 -4.77 19.97
C CYS A 187 -11.97 -5.28 20.55
N ALA A 188 -12.46 -4.65 21.62
CA ALA A 188 -13.78 -4.97 22.18
C ALA A 188 -14.91 -4.59 21.20
N ASP A 189 -16.11 -5.15 21.39
CA ASP A 189 -17.29 -4.86 20.53
C ASP A 189 -17.68 -3.36 20.49
N ASP A 190 -17.21 -2.55 21.45
CA ASP A 190 -17.40 -1.09 21.52
C ASP A 190 -16.18 -0.28 21.04
N GLU A 191 -15.18 -0.93 20.45
CA GLU A 191 -13.94 -0.34 19.97
C GLU A 191 -13.69 -0.62 18.48
N CYS A 192 -12.95 0.28 17.84
CA CYS A 192 -12.47 0.16 16.46
C CYS A 192 -10.95 0.27 16.42
N CYS A 193 -10.35 -0.49 15.50
CA CYS A 193 -8.91 -0.43 15.27
C CYS A 193 -8.58 0.87 14.49
N GLN A 194 -8.05 1.87 15.18
CA GLN A 194 -7.57 3.08 14.53
C GLN A 194 -6.19 2.82 13.92
N ILE A 195 -6.12 2.84 12.59
CA ILE A 195 -4.86 2.85 11.85
C ILE A 195 -4.64 4.29 11.40
N VAL A 196 -3.76 5.01 12.10
CA VAL A 196 -3.45 6.40 11.76
C VAL A 196 -2.65 6.43 10.46
N ASN A 197 -3.35 6.41 9.33
CA ASN A 197 -2.77 6.72 8.04
C ASN A 197 -2.64 8.24 7.97
N ILE A 198 -1.46 8.76 8.31
CA ILE A 198 -1.19 10.19 8.24
C ILE A 198 -1.11 10.61 6.76
N ILE A 199 -2.26 10.83 6.12
CA ILE A 199 -2.31 11.60 4.88
C ILE A 199 -2.20 13.08 5.29
N VAL A 200 -0.96 13.57 5.41
CA VAL A 200 -0.69 14.98 5.74
C VAL A 200 -1.08 15.87 4.56
N ALA A 201 -2.33 16.34 4.52
CA ALA A 201 -2.71 17.49 3.71
C ALA A 201 -2.50 18.78 4.54
N SER A 202 -1.24 19.19 4.76
CA SER A 202 -0.94 20.41 5.53
C SER A 202 -0.84 21.66 4.65
N ARG A 203 -1.57 22.71 5.06
CA ARG A 203 -1.76 23.98 4.34
C ARG A 203 -0.70 25.06 4.63
N LYS A 204 0.36 24.78 5.40
CA LYS A 204 1.44 25.77 5.63
C LYS A 204 2.83 25.17 5.55
N ARG A 205 3.71 25.96 4.95
CA ARG A 205 5.12 25.68 4.65
C ARG A 205 5.86 25.28 5.93
N GLN A 206 6.00 23.99 6.14
CA GLN A 206 7.03 23.31 6.92
C GLN A 206 6.47 21.91 7.13
N PHE A 207 7.12 20.90 6.55
CA PHE A 207 7.66 19.79 7.31
C PHE A 207 8.37 18.85 6.33
N LEU A 208 9.50 18.34 6.78
CA LEU A 208 10.14 17.14 6.24
C LEU A 208 9.05 16.06 6.15
N LEU A 209 8.84 15.51 4.95
CA LEU A 209 8.09 14.26 4.78
C LEU A 209 8.84 13.21 5.60
N GLN A 210 8.37 12.92 6.81
CA GLN A 210 8.87 11.77 7.54
C GLN A 210 8.53 10.52 6.70
N PRO A 211 9.46 9.56 6.60
CA PRO A 211 9.21 8.33 5.86
C PRO A 211 7.95 7.67 6.42
N ILE A 212 6.99 7.41 5.52
CA ILE A 212 5.78 6.65 5.82
C ILE A 212 6.25 5.25 6.22
N ARG A 213 6.32 4.98 7.53
CA ARG A 213 6.50 3.62 8.03
C ARG A 213 5.14 2.91 7.87
N PRO A 214 5.08 1.69 7.34
CA PRO A 214 3.88 0.88 7.46
C PRO A 214 3.68 0.59 8.95
N TYR A 215 2.78 1.31 9.60
CA TYR A 215 2.40 1.02 10.97
C TYR A 215 1.51 -0.22 10.95
N THR A 216 2.06 -1.35 11.37
CA THR A 216 1.33 -2.63 11.52
C THR A 216 0.58 -2.73 12.85
N SER A 217 0.66 -1.72 13.72
CA SER A 217 -0.08 -1.68 14.99
C SER A 217 -1.15 -0.58 14.95
N GLY A 218 -2.41 -0.96 14.76
CA GLY A 218 -3.54 -0.09 15.06
C GLY A 218 -3.70 0.06 16.57
N THR A 219 -4.32 1.14 17.03
CA THR A 219 -4.74 1.29 18.43
C THR A 219 -6.25 1.14 18.52
N CYS A 220 -6.75 0.27 19.40
CA CYS A 220 -8.18 0.20 19.68
C CYS A 220 -8.63 1.52 20.33
N GLN A 221 -9.66 2.13 19.75
CA GLN A 221 -10.32 3.31 20.30
C GLN A 221 -11.81 3.07 20.34
N LYS A 222 -12.49 3.63 21.35
CA LYS A 222 -13.94 3.50 21.46
C LYS A 222 -14.64 4.20 20.29
N TYR A 223 -15.71 3.58 19.80
CA TYR A 223 -16.63 4.25 18.88
C TYR A 223 -17.22 5.50 19.53
N LYS A 224 -17.53 6.49 18.69
CA LYS A 224 -18.16 7.71 19.18
C LYS A 224 -19.62 7.49 19.53
N THR A 225 -20.02 7.96 20.70
CA THR A 225 -21.41 7.88 21.19
C THR A 225 -22.26 9.05 20.67
N GLU A 226 -23.57 8.98 20.88
CA GLU A 226 -24.50 10.03 20.48
C GLU A 226 -24.11 11.40 21.09
N GLY A 227 -24.17 12.46 20.26
CA GLY A 227 -23.79 13.82 20.64
C GLY A 227 -22.29 14.13 20.58
N GLU A 228 -21.42 13.13 20.40
CA GLU A 228 -19.99 13.38 20.21
C GLU A 228 -19.67 13.92 18.81
N SER A 229 -18.65 14.76 18.73
CA SER A 229 -18.25 15.37 17.46
C SER A 229 -17.60 14.34 16.53
N CYS A 230 -18.05 14.30 15.28
CA CYS A 230 -17.56 13.41 14.25
C CYS A 230 -17.10 14.21 13.02
N SER A 231 -16.29 13.57 12.16
CA SER A 231 -15.85 14.15 10.90
C SER A 231 -15.77 13.04 9.86
N SER A 232 -16.53 13.18 8.78
CA SER A 232 -16.51 12.22 7.66
C SER A 232 -15.11 12.10 7.06
N ILE A 233 -14.32 13.18 7.12
CA ILE A 233 -12.92 13.20 6.66
C ILE A 233 -12.03 12.42 7.62
N ALA A 234 -12.25 12.53 8.93
CA ALA A 234 -11.52 11.72 9.90
C ALA A 234 -11.77 10.21 9.67
N VAL A 235 -13.01 9.80 9.41
CA VAL A 235 -13.34 8.40 9.10
C VAL A 235 -12.60 7.91 7.84
N MET A 236 -12.55 8.72 6.78
CA MET A 236 -11.78 8.40 5.57
C MET A 236 -10.27 8.28 5.81
N ASN A 237 -9.74 8.95 6.83
CA ASN A 237 -8.33 8.88 7.23
C ASN A 237 -8.03 7.75 8.22
N GLY A 238 -8.97 6.82 8.45
CA GLY A 238 -8.79 5.68 9.35
C GLY A 238 -9.04 6.00 10.83
N TYR A 239 -9.68 7.13 11.15
CA TYR A 239 -10.14 7.42 12.51
C TYR A 239 -11.47 6.72 12.80
N CYS A 240 -11.65 6.33 14.05
CA CYS A 240 -12.90 5.77 14.56
C CYS A 240 -14.11 6.69 14.35
N GLY A 241 -15.16 6.14 13.74
CA GLY A 241 -16.42 6.82 13.46
C GLY A 241 -17.45 6.71 14.58
N CYS A 242 -18.71 6.99 14.24
CA CYS A 242 -19.84 6.78 15.15
C CYS A 242 -20.13 5.29 15.35
N LYS A 243 -20.67 4.92 16.51
CA LYS A 243 -21.11 3.55 16.82
C LYS A 243 -22.19 3.08 15.84
N SER A 244 -22.25 1.78 15.55
CA SER A 244 -23.31 1.16 14.74
C SER A 244 -24.70 1.62 15.18
N GLY A 245 -25.50 2.11 14.23
CA GLY A 245 -26.83 2.70 14.48
C GLY A 245 -26.84 4.24 14.55
N LEU A 246 -25.66 4.87 14.61
CA LEU A 246 -25.51 6.32 14.54
C LEU A 246 -24.90 6.75 13.19
N ARG A 247 -25.29 7.93 12.69
CA ARG A 247 -24.70 8.59 11.53
C ARG A 247 -24.08 9.92 11.90
N CYS A 248 -23.04 10.32 11.18
CA CYS A 248 -22.39 11.61 11.38
C CYS A 248 -23.17 12.69 10.60
N THR A 249 -23.97 13.50 11.29
CA THR A 249 -24.80 14.56 10.70
C THR A 249 -24.18 15.93 10.95
N PRO A 250 -24.15 16.82 9.94
CA PRO A 250 -23.71 18.20 10.15
C PRO A 250 -24.67 18.88 11.13
N VAL A 251 -24.12 19.60 12.12
CA VAL A 251 -24.94 20.40 13.03
C VAL A 251 -25.43 21.61 12.26
N ASP A 252 -26.75 21.75 12.13
CA ASP A 252 -27.39 22.94 11.57
C ASP A 252 -27.16 24.13 12.50
N LEU A 253 -26.00 24.77 12.34
CA LEU A 253 -25.77 26.09 12.87
C LEU A 253 -26.71 27.03 12.09
N ASN A 254 -27.82 27.41 12.71
CA ASN A 254 -28.67 28.52 12.30
C ASN A 254 -27.83 29.82 12.35
N LEU A 255 -26.94 29.99 11.36
CA LEU A 255 -26.02 31.10 11.23
C LEU A 255 -26.78 32.25 10.58
N VAL A 256 -27.36 33.06 11.46
CA VAL A 256 -27.79 34.43 11.16
C VAL A 256 -26.55 35.25 10.83
N GLY A 257 -26.31 35.51 9.54
CA GLY A 257 -25.30 36.47 9.09
C GLY A 257 -24.30 35.92 8.08
N GLY A 258 -24.51 36.25 6.81
CA GLY A 258 -23.72 35.79 5.69
C GLY A 258 -22.25 36.20 5.75
N LEU A 259 -21.36 35.21 5.80
CA LEU A 259 -20.01 35.20 5.25
C LEU A 259 -19.45 33.77 5.37
N ALA A 260 -20.03 32.86 4.58
CA ALA A 260 -19.64 31.45 4.55
C ALA A 260 -18.27 31.27 3.88
N ARG A 261 -17.19 31.43 4.63
CA ARG A 261 -15.93 30.76 4.29
C ARG A 261 -16.14 29.27 4.54
N ARG A 262 -15.77 28.45 3.55
CA ARG A 262 -15.80 26.98 3.55
C ARG A 262 -14.90 26.41 4.66
N MET A 263 -15.30 26.56 5.91
CA MET A 263 -14.77 25.83 7.06
C MET A 263 -15.66 24.60 7.24
N GLU A 264 -15.05 23.46 7.53
CA GLU A 264 -15.75 22.22 7.83
C GLU A 264 -16.75 22.49 8.97
N LEU A 265 -18.05 22.29 8.68
CA LEU A 265 -19.10 22.44 9.67
C LEU A 265 -18.93 21.34 10.72
N PRO A 266 -19.10 21.64 12.02
CA PRO A 266 -19.09 20.61 13.05
C PRO A 266 -20.20 19.60 12.75
N ALA A 267 -19.89 18.32 12.90
CA ALA A 267 -20.85 17.23 12.77
C ALA A 267 -20.89 16.43 14.08
N THR A 268 -22.03 15.83 14.38
CA THR A 268 -22.25 15.01 15.58
C THR A 268 -22.82 13.65 15.22
N CYS A 269 -22.57 12.66 16.07
CA CYS A 269 -23.19 11.34 15.92
C CYS A 269 -24.65 11.39 16.38
N GLU A 270 -25.59 11.10 15.49
CA GLU A 270 -27.03 11.06 15.77
C GLU A 270 -27.63 9.72 15.34
N ALA A 271 -28.68 9.26 16.03
CA ALA A 271 -29.40 8.06 15.62
C ALA A 271 -29.98 8.23 14.20
N ASN A 272 -29.96 7.13 13.43
CA ASN A 272 -30.52 7.12 12.08
C ASN A 272 -32.01 7.45 12.03
#